data_AF-A8DWR1-F1
#
_entry.id   AF-A8DWR1-F1
#
_cell.length_a   1.000
_cell.length_b   1.000
_cell.length_c   1.000
_cell.angle_alpha   90.00
_cell.angle_beta   90.00
_cell.angle_gamma   90.00
#
_symmetry.space_group_name_H-M   'P 1'
#
loop_
_entity.id
_entity.type
_entity.pdbx_description
1 polymer ?
#
loop_
_entity_poly.entity_id
_entity_poly.type
_entity_poly.pdbx_seq_one_letter_code
_entity_poly.pdbx_strand_id
1 'polypeptide(L)'
;MEPLTTGGPVSMEPLTTGGPVSMEPLTTGGPVSMEPLTTGGPVSMEPLTTGGPVSMEPLTTGGPVSMEPLTTGGPVSMEPLTTGGPVSMEPLTTGGPVSMEPLTTGGPVSMEPLTTGGPVSMEPLTTGGPVSMEPLTTGGPVSMEPLTTGGPVSMEPLTTGGPVSMEPLTTGGPVSMEPLTTGGPVSMEPLTTGGPVSMEPLTTGGPVSMEPLTTGGPVSMEPLTTGGPVSMEPLTTGGPVSMEPLTTGGP
;
A
#
# COMPACT_ATOMS: atom_id res chain seq x y z
N MET A 1 20.27 19.73 11.28
CA MET A 1 20.68 19.24 12.61
C MET A 1 19.78 18.07 12.89
N GLU A 2 20.33 16.86 12.97
CA GLU A 2 19.58 15.67 13.36
C GLU A 2 19.18 15.80 14.84
N PRO A 3 17.88 15.85 15.18
CA PRO A 3 17.47 15.80 16.57
C PRO A 3 17.68 14.35 17.07
N LEU A 4 18.67 14.16 17.94
CA LEU A 4 18.82 12.95 18.73
C LEU A 4 18.04 13.11 20.04
N THR A 5 17.02 12.29 20.28
CA THR A 5 16.27 12.29 21.54
C THR A 5 16.22 10.91 22.20
N THR A 6 16.39 10.90 23.53
CA THR A 6 16.16 9.72 24.38
C THR A 6 15.01 10.03 25.32
N GLY A 7 13.90 9.31 25.20
CA GLY A 7 12.75 9.35 26.09
C GLY A 7 11.76 10.51 25.90
N GLY A 8 11.99 11.43 24.94
CA GLY A 8 11.11 12.56 24.65
C GLY A 8 10.58 12.57 23.21
N PRO A 9 9.43 13.22 22.96
CA PRO A 9 8.86 13.34 21.62
C PRO A 9 9.72 14.20 20.69
N VAL A 10 9.72 13.89 19.40
CA VAL A 10 10.24 14.74 18.31
C VAL A 10 9.08 15.19 17.44
N SER A 11 9.00 16.49 17.15
CA SER A 11 8.07 17.08 16.20
C SER A 11 8.84 18.04 15.29
N MET A 12 8.63 17.94 13.97
CA MET A 12 9.25 18.79 12.97
C MET A 12 8.22 19.28 11.95
N GLU A 13 8.10 20.60 11.82
CA GLU A 13 7.11 21.26 10.95
C GLU A 13 7.79 22.32 10.05
N PRO A 14 8.76 21.96 9.20
CA PRO A 14 9.46 22.95 8.38
C PRO A 14 8.54 23.50 7.27
N LEU A 15 8.62 24.81 7.03
CA LEU A 15 7.98 25.48 5.91
C LEU A 15 9.04 25.90 4.88
N THR A 16 8.92 25.41 3.65
CA THR A 16 9.88 25.70 2.57
C THR A 16 9.23 26.08 1.25
N THR A 17 9.92 26.93 0.48
CA THR A 17 9.55 27.33 -0.87
C THR A 17 10.77 27.31 -1.77
N GLY A 18 10.72 26.51 -2.83
CA GLY A 18 11.75 26.36 -3.87
C GLY A 18 12.97 25.51 -3.49
N GLY A 19 13.05 24.99 -2.27
CA GLY A 19 14.17 24.19 -1.77
C GLY A 19 13.73 22.80 -1.27
N PRO A 20 14.67 21.84 -1.17
CA PRO A 20 14.40 20.50 -0.64
C PRO A 20 14.24 20.52 0.90
N VAL A 21 13.46 19.56 1.42
CA VAL A 21 13.40 19.22 2.85
C VAL A 21 13.95 17.80 3.03
N SER A 22 14.90 17.60 3.94
CA SER A 22 15.30 16.26 4.42
C SER A 22 15.19 16.22 5.94
N MET A 23 14.65 15.12 6.47
CA MET A 23 14.46 14.91 7.91
C MET A 23 14.84 13.49 8.31
N GLU A 24 15.85 13.37 9.16
CA GLU A 24 16.43 12.09 9.62
C GLU A 24 16.53 12.08 11.17
N PRO A 25 15.40 12.13 11.92
CA PRO A 25 15.44 12.11 13.37
C PRO A 25 15.79 10.71 13.91
N LEU A 26 16.55 10.65 14.99
CA LEU A 26 16.88 9.41 15.70
C LEU A 26 16.29 9.45 17.12
N THR A 27 15.37 8.53 17.41
CA THR A 27 14.64 8.52 18.68
C THR A 27 14.61 7.15 19.36
N THR A 28 14.63 7.17 20.68
CA THR A 28 14.41 5.98 21.52
C THR A 28 13.40 6.29 22.62
N GLY A 29 12.27 5.58 22.61
CA GLY A 29 11.21 5.62 23.63
C GLY A 29 10.19 6.74 23.47
N GLY A 30 10.40 7.70 22.58
CA GLY A 30 9.48 8.81 22.32
C GLY A 30 8.83 8.72 20.92
N PRO A 31 7.67 9.35 20.72
CA PRO A 31 7.03 9.45 19.41
C PRO A 31 7.77 10.41 18.46
N VAL A 32 7.66 10.18 17.16
CA VAL A 32 8.11 11.10 16.09
C VAL A 32 6.90 11.56 15.29
N SER A 33 6.76 12.88 15.09
CA SER A 33 5.81 13.49 14.17
C SER A 33 6.56 14.43 13.20
N MET A 34 6.23 14.35 11.91
CA MET A 34 6.83 15.20 10.87
C MET A 34 5.76 15.71 9.91
N GLU A 35 5.61 17.03 9.82
CA GLU A 35 4.56 17.72 9.05
C GLU A 35 5.18 18.84 8.20
N PRO A 36 6.05 18.53 7.22
CA PRO A 36 6.69 19.54 6.39
C PRO A 36 5.70 20.13 5.38
N LEU A 37 5.74 21.45 5.20
CA LEU A 37 5.00 22.17 4.15
C LEU A 37 5.99 22.65 3.09
N THR A 38 5.90 22.10 1.87
CA THR A 38 6.87 22.35 0.79
C THR A 38 6.18 22.75 -0.51
N THR A 39 6.66 23.83 -1.13
CA THR A 39 6.27 24.23 -2.50
C THR A 39 7.50 24.25 -3.40
N GLY A 40 7.49 23.45 -4.46
CA GLY A 40 8.48 23.45 -5.55
C GLY A 40 9.76 22.65 -5.30
N GLY A 41 9.91 22.01 -4.13
CA GLY A 41 11.07 21.18 -3.78
C GLY A 41 10.68 19.77 -3.36
N PRO A 42 11.62 18.81 -3.38
CA PRO A 42 11.39 17.45 -2.90
C PRO A 42 11.36 17.39 -1.36
N VAL A 43 10.66 16.39 -0.82
CA VAL A 43 10.64 16.05 0.61
C VAL A 43 11.18 14.62 0.79
N SER A 44 12.18 14.44 1.67
CA SER A 44 12.67 13.13 2.12
C SER A 44 12.54 13.01 3.64
N MET A 45 12.06 11.87 4.13
CA MET A 45 11.89 11.60 5.57
C MET A 45 12.33 10.18 5.92
N GLU A 46 13.35 10.07 6.75
CA GLU A 46 14.01 8.80 7.11
C GLU A 46 14.19 8.69 8.65
N PRO A 47 13.09 8.64 9.42
CA PRO A 47 13.18 8.59 10.88
C PRO A 47 13.60 7.19 11.36
N LEU A 48 14.51 7.13 12.33
CA LEU A 48 14.87 5.91 13.05
C LEU A 48 14.27 5.95 14.46
N THR A 49 13.36 5.03 14.75
CA THR A 49 12.60 5.02 16.00
C THR A 49 12.60 3.64 16.66
N THR A 50 12.93 3.61 17.96
CA THR A 50 12.77 2.41 18.81
C THR A 50 11.81 2.70 19.95
N GLY A 51 10.71 1.95 20.05
CA GLY A 51 9.76 1.96 21.17
C GLY A 51 8.68 3.04 21.13
N GLY A 52 8.68 3.93 20.14
CA GLY A 52 7.68 4.98 19.96
C GLY A 52 6.99 4.89 18.59
N PRO A 53 5.81 5.52 18.44
CA PRO A 53 5.12 5.64 17.16
C PRO A 53 5.80 6.67 16.23
N VAL A 54 5.60 6.51 14.92
CA VAL A 54 6.02 7.47 13.88
C VAL A 54 4.77 7.95 13.12
N SER A 55 4.57 9.26 12.99
CA SER A 55 3.57 9.89 12.12
C SER A 55 4.23 10.83 11.12
N MET A 56 3.83 10.78 9.86
CA MET A 56 4.37 11.63 8.78
C MET A 56 3.25 12.15 7.88
N GLU A 57 3.07 13.48 7.85
CA GLU A 57 1.97 14.15 7.14
C GLU A 57 2.52 15.31 6.27
N PRO A 58 3.35 15.02 5.25
CA PRO A 58 3.93 16.07 4.41
C PRO A 58 2.91 16.66 3.45
N LEU A 59 2.92 17.99 3.31
CA LEU A 59 2.14 18.74 2.32
C LEU A 59 3.06 19.27 1.23
N THR A 60 2.98 18.70 0.02
CA THR A 60 3.91 19.02 -1.07
C THR A 60 3.20 19.43 -2.35
N THR A 61 3.61 20.57 -2.93
CA THR A 61 3.18 21.02 -4.26
C THR A 61 4.38 21.11 -5.20
N GLY A 62 4.36 20.36 -6.29
CA GLY A 62 5.33 20.45 -7.40
C GLY A 62 6.64 19.68 -7.22
N GLY A 63 6.81 18.95 -6.11
CA GLY A 63 7.99 18.11 -5.85
C GLY A 63 7.62 16.69 -5.43
N PRO A 64 8.56 15.74 -5.53
CA PRO A 64 8.38 14.36 -5.07
C PRO A 64 8.42 14.26 -3.54
N VAL A 65 7.80 13.21 -2.99
CA VAL A 65 7.86 12.83 -1.58
C VAL A 65 8.44 11.42 -1.46
N SER A 66 9.47 11.24 -0.62
CA SER A 66 10.01 9.93 -0.22
C SER A 66 9.93 9.76 1.29
N MET A 67 9.49 8.59 1.76
CA MET A 67 9.36 8.28 3.18
C MET A 67 9.87 6.86 3.49
N GLU A 68 10.93 6.75 4.28
CA GLU A 68 11.62 5.48 4.57
C GLU A 68 11.83 5.32 6.09
N PRO A 69 10.75 5.23 6.90
CA PRO A 69 10.88 5.12 8.35
C PRO A 69 11.36 3.72 8.78
N LEU A 70 12.28 3.69 9.73
CA LEU A 70 12.74 2.47 10.40
C LEU A 70 12.21 2.43 11.83
N THR A 71 11.24 1.54 12.10
CA THR A 71 10.55 1.49 13.40
C THR A 71 10.60 0.12 14.05
N THR A 72 11.00 0.07 15.32
CA THR A 72 10.91 -1.13 16.17
C THR A 72 10.00 -0.88 17.37
N GLY A 73 8.93 -1.67 17.52
CA GLY A 73 8.06 -1.69 18.69
C GLY A 73 6.96 -0.64 18.74
N GLY A 74 6.80 0.19 17.70
CA GLY A 74 5.75 1.19 17.59
C GLY A 74 5.04 1.17 16.24
N PRO A 75 3.84 1.77 16.13
CA PRO A 75 3.11 1.90 14.88
C PRO A 75 3.73 2.96 13.95
N VAL A 76 3.47 2.85 12.66
CA VAL A 76 3.83 3.85 11.64
C VAL A 76 2.56 4.31 10.92
N SER A 77 2.34 5.62 10.85
CA SER A 77 1.28 6.26 10.04
C SER A 77 1.90 7.22 9.02
N MET A 78 1.43 7.19 7.78
CA MET A 78 1.91 8.05 6.70
C MET A 78 0.74 8.58 5.86
N GLU A 79 0.54 9.90 5.86
CA GLU A 79 -0.60 10.57 5.21
C GLU A 79 -0.11 11.75 4.33
N PRO A 80 0.69 11.51 3.28
CA PRO A 80 1.22 12.59 2.45
C PRO A 80 0.14 13.16 1.52
N LEU A 81 0.07 14.49 1.43
CA LEU A 81 -0.73 15.20 0.42
C LEU A 81 0.20 15.78 -0.66
N THR A 82 0.11 15.25 -1.88
CA THR A 82 1.02 15.64 -2.98
C THR A 82 0.27 16.07 -4.23
N THR A 83 0.64 17.24 -4.77
CA THR A 83 0.17 17.72 -6.08
C THR A 83 1.33 17.87 -7.04
N GLY A 84 1.30 17.16 -8.16
CA GLY A 84 2.24 17.30 -9.29
C GLY A 84 3.56 16.55 -9.17
N GLY A 85 3.78 15.80 -8.09
CA GLY A 85 4.97 14.98 -7.88
C GLY A 85 4.64 13.52 -7.52
N PRO A 86 5.59 12.59 -7.68
CA PRO A 86 5.44 11.20 -7.26
C PRO A 86 5.54 11.07 -5.73
N VAL A 87 4.96 9.99 -5.18
CA VAL A 87 5.08 9.58 -3.78
C VAL A 87 5.69 8.19 -3.70
N SER A 88 6.75 8.01 -2.91
CA SER A 88 7.34 6.71 -2.57
C SER A 88 7.30 6.49 -1.05
N MET A 89 6.91 5.30 -0.62
CA MET A 89 6.82 4.93 0.81
C MET A 89 7.38 3.53 1.04
N GLU A 90 8.46 3.43 1.80
CA GLU A 90 9.20 2.18 2.05
C GLU A 90 9.46 1.97 3.56
N PRO A 91 8.40 1.83 4.40
CA PRO A 91 8.57 1.69 5.84
C PRO A 91 9.08 0.29 6.20
N LEU A 92 10.07 0.22 7.10
CA LEU A 92 10.50 -1.03 7.73
C LEU A 92 10.02 -1.06 9.19
N THR A 93 9.10 -1.97 9.51
CA THR A 93 8.46 -2.03 10.83
C THR A 93 8.56 -3.42 11.46
N THR A 94 9.01 -3.47 12.71
CA THR A 94 8.99 -4.68 13.55
C THR A 94 8.11 -4.47 14.79
N GLY A 95 7.07 -5.27 14.94
CA GLY A 95 6.24 -5.35 16.15
C GLY A 95 5.10 -4.34 16.25
N GLY A 96 4.90 -3.49 15.25
CA GLY A 96 3.81 -2.50 15.19
C GLY A 96 3.04 -2.53 13.87
N PRO A 97 1.82 -1.97 13.83
CA PRO A 97 1.03 -1.81 12.61
C PRO A 97 1.61 -0.71 11.70
N VAL A 98 1.31 -0.81 10.41
CA VAL A 98 1.62 0.22 9.39
C VAL A 98 0.32 0.68 8.73
N SER A 99 0.07 1.99 8.69
CA SER A 99 -1.02 2.61 7.93
C SER A 99 -0.47 3.61 6.92
N MET A 100 -0.98 3.59 5.68
CA MET A 100 -0.55 4.48 4.60
C MET A 100 -1.76 4.99 3.82
N GLU A 101 -1.99 6.31 3.87
CA GLU A 101 -3.16 6.98 3.27
C GLU A 101 -2.72 8.17 2.39
N PRO A 102 -1.95 7.96 1.31
CA PRO A 102 -1.46 9.05 0.47
C PRO A 102 -2.58 9.62 -0.41
N LEU A 103 -2.67 10.95 -0.49
CA LEU A 103 -3.51 11.65 -1.46
C LEU A 103 -2.64 12.30 -2.54
N THR A 104 -2.74 11.81 -3.78
CA THR A 104 -1.87 12.24 -4.88
C THR A 104 -2.65 12.69 -6.10
N THR A 105 -2.31 13.88 -6.62
CA THR A 105 -2.83 14.40 -7.90
C THR A 105 -1.69 14.61 -8.90
N GLY A 106 -1.75 13.92 -10.04
CA GLY A 106 -0.86 14.11 -11.18
C GLY A 106 0.47 13.37 -11.14
N GLY A 107 0.75 12.59 -10.08
CA GLY A 107 1.96 11.79 -9.94
C GLY A 107 1.67 10.32 -9.61
N PRO A 108 2.65 9.42 -9.83
CA PRO A 108 2.55 8.02 -9.43
C PRO A 108 2.69 7.85 -7.90
N VAL A 109 2.16 6.75 -7.38
CA VAL A 109 2.33 6.32 -5.98
C VAL A 109 2.96 4.93 -5.96
N SER A 110 4.05 4.75 -5.21
CA SER A 110 4.68 3.46 -4.91
C SER A 110 4.68 3.21 -3.40
N MET A 111 4.33 1.99 -2.98
CA MET A 111 4.29 1.60 -1.58
C MET A 111 4.89 0.19 -1.39
N GLU A 112 6.00 0.09 -0.67
CA GLU A 112 6.76 -1.15 -0.47
C GLU A 112 7.05 -1.38 1.02
N PRO A 113 6.03 -1.55 1.88
CA PRO A 113 6.23 -1.72 3.31
C PRO A 113 6.77 -3.12 3.64
N LEU A 114 7.78 -3.20 4.50
CA LEU A 114 8.23 -4.47 5.10
C LEU A 114 7.81 -4.52 6.57
N THR A 115 6.90 -5.44 6.91
CA THR A 115 6.33 -5.54 8.26
C THR A 115 6.47 -6.93 8.87
N THR A 116 6.98 -6.99 10.10
CA THR A 116 7.00 -8.21 10.91
C THR A 116 6.18 -8.04 12.18
N GLY A 117 5.15 -8.87 12.36
CA GLY A 117 4.37 -9.00 13.59
C GLY A 117 3.21 -8.02 13.75
N GLY A 118 2.96 -7.13 12.78
CA GLY A 118 1.86 -6.18 12.79
C GLY A 118 1.03 -6.19 11.49
N PRO A 119 -0.20 -5.65 11.51
CA PRO A 119 -1.03 -5.50 10.32
C PRO A 119 -0.51 -4.37 9.41
N VAL A 120 -0.85 -4.44 8.12
CA VAL A 120 -0.60 -3.39 7.13
C VAL A 120 -1.94 -2.95 6.52
N SER A 121 -2.21 -1.64 6.52
CA SER A 121 -3.34 -1.02 5.81
C SER A 121 -2.84 0.01 4.80
N MET A 122 -3.39 -0.02 3.59
CA MET A 122 -3.02 0.90 2.50
C MET A 122 -4.27 1.42 1.78
N GLU A 123 -4.52 2.72 1.86
CA GLU A 123 -5.71 3.38 1.30
C GLU A 123 -5.32 4.60 0.43
N PRO A 124 -4.56 4.41 -0.67
CA PRO A 124 -4.12 5.53 -1.50
C PRO A 124 -5.27 6.10 -2.33
N LEU A 125 -5.40 7.42 -2.39
CA LEU A 125 -6.28 8.11 -3.34
C LEU A 125 -5.43 8.80 -4.42
N THR A 126 -5.56 8.33 -5.66
CA THR A 126 -4.73 8.83 -6.77
C THR A 126 -5.56 9.29 -7.96
N THR A 127 -5.27 10.50 -8.45
CA THR A 127 -5.82 11.04 -9.70
C THR A 127 -4.72 11.29 -10.72
N GLY A 128 -4.79 10.63 -11.88
CA GLY A 128 -3.95 10.88 -13.05
C GLY A 128 -2.61 10.15 -13.09
N GLY A 129 -2.26 9.38 -12.04
CA GLY A 129 -1.03 8.59 -11.97
C GLY A 129 -1.28 7.11 -11.67
N PRO A 130 -0.29 6.24 -11.95
CA PRO A 130 -0.34 4.83 -11.58
C PRO A 130 -0.15 4.62 -10.07
N VAL A 131 -0.65 3.50 -9.55
CA VAL A 131 -0.44 3.05 -8.17
C VAL A 131 0.23 1.67 -8.19
N SER A 132 1.34 1.50 -7.49
CA SER A 132 1.99 0.21 -7.23
C SER A 132 2.05 -0.08 -5.73
N MET A 133 1.72 -1.30 -5.33
CA MET A 133 1.73 -1.73 -3.92
C MET A 133 2.35 -3.11 -3.80
N GLU A 134 3.48 -3.22 -3.11
CA GLU A 134 4.26 -4.46 -2.96
C GLU A 134 4.60 -4.73 -1.47
N PRO A 135 3.58 -4.91 -0.59
CA PRO A 135 3.84 -5.11 0.83
C PRO A 135 4.40 -6.51 1.11
N LEU A 136 5.44 -6.60 1.94
CA LEU A 136 5.93 -7.86 2.49
C LEU A 136 5.58 -7.96 3.97
N THR A 137 4.70 -8.90 4.33
CA THR A 137 4.18 -9.02 5.69
C THR A 137 4.37 -10.43 6.26
N THR A 138 4.92 -10.50 7.47
CA THR A 138 5.00 -11.74 8.26
C THR A 138 4.21 -11.61 9.56
N GLY A 139 3.20 -12.44 9.76
CA GLY A 139 2.47 -12.60 11.01
C GLY A 139 1.28 -11.66 11.23
N GLY A 140 0.98 -10.75 10.29
CA GLY A 140 -0.15 -9.82 10.36
C GLY A 140 -1.01 -9.85 9.10
N PRO A 141 -2.26 -9.34 9.18
CA PRO A 141 -3.14 -9.16 8.02
C PRO A 141 -2.67 -8.01 7.13
N VAL A 142 -3.05 -8.06 5.85
CA VAL A 142 -2.85 -6.98 4.87
C VAL A 142 -4.21 -6.56 4.30
N SER A 143 -4.52 -5.26 4.36
CA SER A 143 -5.68 -4.64 3.69
C SER A 143 -5.21 -3.59 2.68
N MET A 144 -5.80 -3.60 1.48
CA MET A 144 -5.48 -2.65 0.41
C MET A 144 -6.75 -2.16 -0.26
N GLU A 145 -7.03 -0.85 -0.15
CA GLU A 145 -8.25 -0.21 -0.66
C GLU A 145 -7.90 1.02 -1.53
N PRO A 146 -7.17 0.86 -2.64
CA PRO A 146 -6.76 2.00 -3.47
C PRO A 146 -7.94 2.55 -4.27
N LEU A 147 -8.11 3.88 -4.28
CA LEU A 147 -9.03 4.57 -5.20
C LEU A 147 -8.24 5.30 -6.27
N THR A 148 -8.37 4.87 -7.53
CA THR A 148 -7.59 5.41 -8.65
C THR A 148 -8.46 5.88 -9.80
N THR A 149 -8.19 7.11 -10.28
CA THR A 149 -8.80 7.66 -11.50
C THR A 149 -7.73 7.97 -12.53
N GLY A 150 -7.81 7.34 -13.71
CA GLY A 150 -7.01 7.65 -14.89
C GLY A 150 -5.65 6.93 -14.99
N GLY A 151 -5.26 6.14 -14.01
CA GLY A 151 -4.01 5.37 -14.01
C GLY A 151 -4.22 3.88 -13.71
N PRO A 152 -3.22 3.04 -14.05
CA PRO A 152 -3.22 1.61 -13.71
C PRO A 152 -2.99 1.39 -12.21
N VAL A 153 -3.46 0.24 -11.70
CA VAL A 153 -3.19 -0.23 -10.33
C VAL A 153 -2.51 -1.60 -10.41
N SER A 154 -1.37 -1.76 -9.74
CA SER A 154 -0.69 -3.05 -9.53
C SER A 154 -0.58 -3.36 -8.04
N MET A 155 -0.86 -4.61 -7.67
CA MET A 155 -0.80 -5.09 -6.29
C MET A 155 -0.15 -6.46 -6.22
N GLU A 156 0.99 -6.55 -5.55
CA GLU A 156 1.81 -7.78 -5.43
C GLU A 156 2.17 -8.05 -3.96
N PRO A 157 1.18 -8.27 -3.07
CA PRO A 157 1.46 -8.50 -1.65
C PRO A 157 2.05 -9.89 -1.42
N LEU A 158 3.12 -9.99 -0.63
CA LEU A 158 3.62 -11.26 -0.11
C LEU A 158 3.32 -11.37 1.39
N THR A 159 2.46 -12.32 1.75
CA THR A 159 1.97 -12.46 3.13
C THR A 159 2.20 -13.88 3.66
N THR A 160 2.81 -13.97 4.85
CA THR A 160 2.94 -15.23 5.60
C THR A 160 2.20 -15.13 6.94
N GLY A 161 1.21 -15.99 7.15
CA GLY A 161 0.52 -16.20 8.43
C GLY A 161 -0.69 -15.30 8.70
N GLY A 162 -1.02 -14.37 7.80
CA GLY A 162 -2.17 -13.47 7.94
C GLY A 162 -3.08 -13.47 6.70
N PRO A 163 -4.34 -13.00 6.84
CA PRO A 163 -5.26 -12.82 5.71
C PRO A 163 -4.84 -11.64 4.82
N VAL A 164 -5.25 -11.67 3.56
CA VAL A 164 -5.10 -10.57 2.60
C VAL A 164 -6.48 -10.15 2.08
N SER A 165 -6.80 -8.86 2.15
CA SER A 165 -7.99 -8.25 1.54
C SER A 165 -7.58 -7.19 0.53
N MET A 166 -8.18 -7.19 -0.65
CA MET A 166 -7.92 -6.21 -1.70
C MET A 166 -9.23 -5.73 -2.33
N GLU A 167 -9.52 -4.44 -2.19
CA GLU A 167 -10.77 -3.82 -2.67
C GLU A 167 -10.47 -2.56 -3.52
N PRO A 168 -9.74 -2.68 -4.65
CA PRO A 168 -9.40 -1.52 -5.47
C PRO A 168 -10.63 -0.97 -6.21
N LEU A 169 -10.80 0.35 -6.20
CA LEU A 169 -11.75 1.05 -7.08
C LEU A 169 -10.98 1.81 -8.16
N THR A 170 -11.13 1.40 -9.42
CA THR A 170 -10.38 1.97 -10.55
C THR A 170 -11.30 2.46 -11.66
N THR A 171 -11.08 3.70 -12.10
CA THR A 171 -11.73 4.26 -13.30
C THR A 171 -10.70 4.63 -14.35
N GLY A 172 -10.80 4.04 -15.55
CA GLY A 172 -10.03 4.39 -16.74
C GLY A 172 -8.68 3.70 -16.90
N GLY A 173 -8.24 2.90 -15.92
CA GLY A 173 -6.97 2.15 -15.97
C GLY A 173 -7.15 0.65 -15.72
N PRO A 174 -6.15 -0.17 -16.12
CA PRO A 174 -6.13 -1.60 -15.82
C PRO A 174 -5.83 -1.86 -14.33
N VAL A 175 -6.27 -3.02 -13.84
CA VAL A 175 -5.93 -3.53 -12.49
C VAL A 175 -5.22 -4.86 -12.63
N SER A 176 -4.06 -5.02 -11.99
CA SER A 176 -3.35 -6.29 -11.82
C SER A 176 -3.22 -6.63 -10.35
N MET A 177 -3.49 -7.89 -9.99
CA MET A 177 -3.38 -8.41 -8.63
C MET A 177 -2.68 -9.78 -8.64
N GLU A 178 -1.51 -9.86 -8.00
CA GLU A 178 -0.69 -11.08 -7.93
C GLU A 178 -0.30 -11.39 -6.47
N PRO A 179 -1.27 -11.62 -5.56
CA PRO A 179 -0.96 -11.87 -4.16
C PRO A 179 -0.33 -13.26 -3.96
N LEU A 180 0.73 -13.34 -3.18
CA LEU A 180 1.31 -14.60 -2.71
C LEU A 180 1.04 -14.75 -1.21
N THR A 181 0.20 -15.72 -0.83
CA THR A 181 -0.22 -15.91 0.56
C THR A 181 0.04 -17.33 1.06
N THR A 182 0.66 -17.43 2.23
CA THR A 182 0.82 -18.70 2.97
C THR A 182 0.13 -18.63 4.32
N GLY A 183 -0.83 -19.52 4.56
CA GLY A 183 -1.47 -19.75 5.86
C GLY A 183 -2.71 -18.90 6.17
N GLY A 184 -3.04 -17.91 5.33
CA GLY A 184 -4.21 -17.05 5.50
C GLY A 184 -5.16 -17.06 4.29
N PRO A 185 -6.43 -16.65 4.48
CA PRO A 185 -7.38 -16.47 3.38
C PRO A 185 -7.01 -15.25 2.52
N VAL A 186 -7.44 -15.26 1.26
CA VAL A 186 -7.34 -14.14 0.32
C VAL A 186 -8.74 -13.73 -0.14
N SER A 187 -9.08 -12.45 -0.02
CA SER A 187 -10.30 -11.85 -0.59
C SER A 187 -9.94 -10.76 -1.59
N MET A 188 -10.58 -10.76 -2.75
CA MET A 188 -10.37 -9.77 -3.81
C MET A 188 -11.70 -9.30 -4.38
N GLU A 189 -12.02 -8.02 -4.23
CA GLU A 189 -13.27 -7.40 -4.68
C GLU A 189 -13.00 -6.14 -5.52
N PRO A 190 -12.29 -6.25 -6.68
CA PRO A 190 -12.00 -5.06 -7.49
C PRO A 190 -13.26 -4.53 -8.19
N LEU A 191 -13.46 -3.21 -8.13
CA LEU A 191 -14.44 -2.50 -8.97
C LEU A 191 -13.72 -1.69 -10.05
N THR A 192 -13.88 -2.08 -11.31
CA THR A 192 -13.16 -1.46 -12.44
C THR A 192 -14.11 -0.97 -13.53
N THR A 193 -13.94 0.29 -13.95
CA THR A 193 -14.63 0.86 -15.12
C THR A 193 -13.62 1.28 -16.19
N GLY A 194 -13.73 0.73 -17.39
CA GLY A 194 -12.99 1.13 -18.58
C GLY A 194 -11.64 0.44 -18.82
N GLY A 195 -11.14 -0.34 -17.85
CA GLY A 195 -9.87 -1.07 -17.96
C GLY A 195 -10.02 -2.59 -17.75
N PRO A 196 -9.04 -3.39 -18.21
CA PRO A 196 -8.99 -4.81 -17.94
C PRO A 196 -8.66 -5.10 -16.47
N VAL A 197 -9.03 -6.28 -15.99
CA VAL A 197 -8.64 -6.80 -14.66
C VAL A 197 -7.91 -8.14 -14.84
N SER A 198 -6.73 -8.26 -14.26
CA SER A 198 -5.98 -9.53 -14.13
C SER A 198 -5.82 -9.91 -12.67
N MET A 199 -6.04 -11.18 -12.34
CA MET A 199 -5.88 -11.72 -11.00
C MET A 199 -5.18 -13.08 -11.06
N GLU A 200 -4.01 -13.17 -10.43
CA GLU A 200 -3.18 -14.38 -10.39
C GLU A 200 -2.77 -14.71 -8.94
N PRO A 201 -3.72 -14.96 -8.02
CA PRO A 201 -3.38 -15.24 -6.63
C PRO A 201 -2.73 -16.63 -6.49
N LEU A 202 -1.60 -16.73 -5.79
CA LEU A 202 -1.03 -18.01 -5.34
C LEU A 202 -1.22 -18.15 -3.83
N THR A 203 -2.04 -19.11 -3.41
CA THR A 203 -2.41 -19.31 -2.00
C THR A 203 -2.10 -20.73 -1.52
N THR A 204 -1.48 -20.85 -0.35
CA THR A 204 -1.28 -22.14 0.34
C THR A 204 -1.90 -22.10 1.73
N GLY A 205 -2.83 -23.02 2.01
CA GLY A 205 -3.40 -23.26 3.34
C GLY A 205 -4.62 -22.42 3.72
N GLY A 206 -5.07 -21.51 2.86
CA GLY A 206 -6.26 -20.67 3.08
C GLY A 206 -7.21 -20.67 1.90
N PRO A 207 -8.49 -20.29 2.11
CA PRO A 207 -9.45 -20.10 1.03
C PRO A 207 -9.15 -18.85 0.21
N VAL A 208 -9.61 -18.84 -1.04
CA VAL A 208 -9.56 -17.66 -1.93
C VAL A 208 -10.98 -17.29 -2.34
N SER A 209 -11.36 -16.02 -2.18
CA SER A 209 -12.61 -15.43 -2.68
C SER A 209 -12.30 -14.33 -3.69
N MET A 210 -12.99 -14.32 -4.82
CA MET A 210 -12.83 -13.31 -5.88
C MET A 210 -14.19 -12.86 -6.40
N GLU A 211 -14.51 -11.58 -6.24
CA GLU A 211 -15.78 -10.97 -6.68
C GLU A 211 -15.54 -9.72 -7.53
N PRO A 212 -14.87 -9.82 -8.70
CA PRO A 212 -14.59 -8.65 -9.51
C PRO A 212 -15.86 -8.11 -10.19
N LEU A 213 -16.08 -6.80 -10.11
CA LEU A 213 -17.10 -6.09 -10.88
C LEU A 213 -16.43 -5.20 -11.94
N THR A 214 -16.56 -5.57 -13.21
CA THR A 214 -15.89 -4.89 -14.33
C THR A 214 -16.87 -4.39 -15.38
N THR A 215 -16.73 -3.13 -15.80
CA THR A 215 -17.47 -2.56 -16.93
C THR A 215 -16.51 -2.05 -18.01
N GLY A 216 -16.64 -2.56 -19.23
CA GLY A 216 -15.92 -2.06 -20.42
C GLY A 216 -14.54 -2.68 -20.69
N GLY A 217 -14.04 -3.55 -19.80
CA GLY A 217 -12.77 -4.26 -19.97
C GLY A 217 -12.90 -5.78 -19.80
N PRO A 218 -11.94 -6.56 -20.31
CA PRO A 218 -11.88 -8.01 -20.06
C PRO A 218 -11.47 -8.31 -18.61
N VAL A 219 -11.82 -9.51 -18.14
CA VAL A 219 -11.36 -10.04 -16.85
C VAL A 219 -10.62 -11.37 -17.07
N SER A 220 -9.42 -11.50 -16.52
CA SER A 220 -8.64 -12.74 -16.47
C SER A 220 -8.41 -13.17 -15.02
N MET A 221 -8.61 -14.44 -14.72
CA MET A 221 -8.39 -15.03 -13.40
C MET A 221 -7.67 -16.38 -13.52
N GLU A 222 -6.49 -16.48 -12.91
CA GLU A 222 -5.66 -17.69 -12.87
C GLU A 222 -5.25 -18.03 -11.43
N PRO A 223 -6.21 -18.31 -10.51
CA PRO A 223 -5.87 -18.61 -9.12
C PRO A 223 -5.20 -19.98 -8.99
N LEU A 224 -4.08 -20.05 -8.27
CA LEU A 224 -3.47 -21.29 -7.81
C LEU A 224 -3.67 -21.44 -6.31
N THR A 225 -4.42 -22.45 -5.88
CA THR A 225 -4.69 -22.67 -4.46
C THR A 225 -4.36 -24.09 -4.03
N THR A 226 -3.62 -24.23 -2.93
CA THR A 226 -3.35 -25.52 -2.28
C THR A 226 -3.90 -25.55 -0.86
N GLY A 227 -4.75 -26.52 -0.53
CA GLY A 227 -5.23 -26.70 0.85
C GLY A 227 -6.40 -25.82 1.30
N GLY A 228 -7.08 -25.12 0.39
CA GLY A 228 -8.28 -24.33 0.67
C GLY A 228 -9.22 -24.23 -0.53
N PRO A 229 -10.51 -23.91 -0.31
CA PRO A 229 -11.49 -23.74 -1.39
C PRO A 229 -11.28 -22.43 -2.15
N VAL A 230 -11.76 -22.39 -3.39
CA VAL A 230 -11.77 -21.19 -4.24
C VAL A 230 -13.22 -20.84 -4.61
N SER A 231 -13.63 -19.61 -4.31
CA SER A 231 -14.92 -19.03 -4.71
C SER A 231 -14.68 -17.90 -5.71
N MET A 232 -15.48 -17.86 -6.79
CA MET A 232 -15.35 -16.85 -7.85
C MET A 232 -16.71 -16.42 -8.36
N GLU A 233 -17.04 -15.14 -8.20
CA GLU A 233 -18.30 -14.54 -8.65
C GLU A 233 -18.06 -13.29 -9.52
N PRO A 234 -17.45 -13.42 -10.72
CA PRO A 234 -17.20 -12.27 -11.57
C PRO A 234 -18.48 -11.73 -12.22
N LEU A 235 -18.66 -10.42 -12.16
CA LEU A 235 -19.65 -9.71 -12.97
C LEU A 235 -18.94 -8.81 -13.97
N THR A 236 -19.08 -9.11 -15.26
CA THR A 236 -18.46 -8.32 -16.32
C THR A 236 -19.50 -7.87 -17.34
N THR A 237 -19.50 -6.57 -17.65
CA THR A 237 -20.32 -5.99 -18.73
C THR A 237 -19.41 -5.38 -19.79
N GLY A 238 -19.56 -5.81 -21.05
CA GLY A 238 -18.84 -5.19 -22.19
C GLY A 238 -17.42 -5.70 -22.45
N GLY A 239 -16.99 -6.78 -21.78
CA GLY A 239 -15.71 -7.47 -22.05
C GLY A 239 -15.81 -8.99 -21.84
N PRO A 240 -14.87 -9.79 -22.38
CA PRO A 240 -14.81 -11.23 -22.14
C PRO A 240 -14.31 -11.54 -20.72
N VAL A 241 -14.61 -12.74 -20.24
CA VAL A 241 -14.11 -13.30 -18.98
C VAL A 241 -13.34 -14.59 -19.28
N SER A 242 -12.11 -14.70 -18.77
CA SER A 242 -11.26 -15.90 -18.82
C SER A 242 -10.99 -16.41 -17.40
N MET A 243 -11.09 -17.73 -17.22
CA MET A 243 -10.98 -18.40 -15.92
C MET A 243 -10.15 -19.68 -16.04
N GLU A 244 -8.99 -19.72 -15.41
CA GLU A 244 -8.12 -20.91 -15.35
C GLU A 244 -7.72 -21.26 -13.91
N PRO A 245 -8.68 -21.64 -13.03
CA PRO A 245 -8.37 -21.98 -11.65
C PRO A 245 -7.66 -23.34 -11.55
N LEU A 246 -6.61 -23.40 -10.73
CA LEU A 246 -5.95 -24.65 -10.34
C LEU A 246 -6.00 -24.81 -8.82
N THR A 247 -6.74 -25.83 -8.37
CA THR A 247 -6.86 -26.17 -6.94
C THR A 247 -6.30 -27.56 -6.68
N THR A 248 -5.33 -27.69 -5.77
CA THR A 248 -4.76 -28.98 -5.39
C THR A 248 -4.84 -29.25 -3.89
N GLY A 249 -5.48 -30.36 -3.51
CA GLY A 249 -5.50 -30.86 -2.13
C GLY A 249 -6.62 -30.30 -1.25
N GLY A 250 -7.60 -31.17 -0.94
CA GLY A 250 -8.66 -31.01 0.07
C GLY A 250 -10.00 -30.47 -0.46
N PRO A 251 -11.16 -31.02 -0.02
CA PRO A 251 -12.48 -30.48 -0.35
C PRO A 251 -12.75 -29.12 0.29
#